data_AF-A0A9D0AW00-F1
#
_entry.id   AF-A0A9D0AW00-F1
#
_cell.length_a   1.000
_cell.length_b   1.000
_cell.length_c   1.000
_cell.angle_alpha   90.00
_cell.angle_beta   90.00
_cell.angle_gamma   90.00
#
_symmetry.space_group_name_H-M   'P 1'
#
loop_
_entity.id
_entity.type
_entity.pdbx_description
1 polymer ?
#
loop_
_entity_poly.entity_id
_entity_poly.type
_entity_poly.pdbx_seq_one_letter_code
_entity_poly.pdbx_strand_id
1 'polypeptide(L)'
;ALGIYLPLITTNCAILGFAIFSTNRGYNFWEGIIFALGAGGGFTLALVLMAGLREENELSGVPQIVRGTAMSMIIAGILSLAFMGFSGLFSS
;
A
#
# COMPACT_ATOMS: atom_id res chain seq x y z
N ALA A 1 -22.08 -1.79 7.51
CA ALA A 1 -21.74 -0.55 6.79
C ALA A 1 -20.47 -0.72 5.96
N LEU A 2 -20.54 -1.48 4.85
CA LEU A 2 -19.41 -1.70 3.93
C LEU A 2 -19.79 -1.38 2.47
N GLY A 3 -20.99 -0.81 2.25
CA GLY A 3 -21.58 -0.67 0.91
C GLY A 3 -20.74 0.18 -0.05
N ILE A 4 -20.11 1.25 0.44
CA ILE A 4 -19.24 2.11 -0.39
C ILE A 4 -17.82 1.53 -0.49
N TYR A 5 -17.33 0.86 0.56
CA TYR A 5 -15.97 0.32 0.58
C TYR A 5 -15.82 -0.93 -0.30
N LEU A 6 -16.87 -1.74 -0.46
CA LEU A 6 -16.81 -2.95 -1.28
C LEU A 6 -16.40 -2.68 -2.75
N PRO A 7 -17.02 -1.73 -3.48
CA PRO A 7 -16.56 -1.36 -4.82
C PRO A 7 -15.17 -0.69 -4.83
N LEU A 8 -14.81 0.04 -3.76
CA LEU A 8 -13.47 0.63 -3.63
C LEU A 8 -12.37 -0.42 -3.41
N ILE A 9 -12.71 -1.53 -2.76
CA ILE A 9 -11.80 -2.67 -2.57
C ILE A 9 -11.63 -3.43 -3.89
N THR A 10 -12.71 -3.75 -4.61
CA THR A 10 -12.63 -4.53 -5.85
C THR A 10 -11.91 -3.79 -6.99
N THR A 11 -11.91 -2.46 -6.97
CA THR A 11 -11.21 -1.62 -7.96
C THR A 11 -9.82 -1.16 -7.50
N ASN A 12 -9.31 -1.71 -6.39
CA ASN A 12 -8.01 -1.33 -5.85
C ASN A 12 -6.86 -1.83 -6.74
N CYS A 13 -5.93 -0.94 -7.08
CA CYS A 13 -4.78 -1.24 -7.94
C CYS A 13 -3.84 -2.32 -7.35
N ALA A 14 -3.70 -2.39 -6.02
CA ALA A 14 -2.87 -3.39 -5.37
C ALA A 14 -3.49 -4.79 -5.48
N ILE A 15 -4.82 -4.90 -5.36
CA ILE A 15 -5.56 -6.16 -5.49
C ILE A 15 -5.53 -6.64 -6.94
N LEU A 16 -5.75 -5.74 -7.90
CA LEU A 16 -5.63 -6.06 -9.33
C LEU A 16 -4.20 -6.52 -9.67
N GLY A 17 -3.18 -5.81 -9.17
CA GLY A 17 -1.78 -6.18 -9.36
C GLY A 17 -1.46 -7.58 -8.82
N PHE A 18 -1.92 -7.89 -7.60
CA PHE A 18 -1.79 -9.23 -7.03
C PHE A 18 -2.38 -10.32 -7.93
N ALA A 19 -3.60 -10.13 -8.44
CA ALA A 19 -4.26 -11.10 -9.32
C ALA A 19 -3.48 -11.34 -10.62
N ILE A 20 -2.97 -10.26 -11.23
CA ILE A 20 -2.15 -10.33 -12.45
C ILE A 20 -0.83 -11.04 -12.16
N PHE A 21 -0.13 -10.72 -11.05
CA PHE A 21 1.12 -11.37 -10.69
C PHE A 21 0.94 -12.85 -10.35
N SER A 22 -0.13 -13.21 -9.63
CA SER A 22 -0.42 -14.60 -9.29
C SER A 22 -0.65 -15.45 -10.54
N THR A 23 -1.32 -14.88 -11.56
CA THR A 23 -1.59 -15.57 -12.82
C THR A 23 -0.34 -15.66 -13.69
N ASN A 24 0.41 -14.56 -13.85
CA ASN A 24 1.62 -14.52 -14.67
C ASN A 24 2.73 -15.44 -14.14
N ARG A 25 2.81 -15.65 -12.82
CA ARG A 25 3.79 -16.56 -12.22
C ARG A 25 3.32 -18.02 -12.13
N GLY A 26 2.07 -18.31 -12.48
CA GLY A 26 1.52 -19.67 -12.49
C GLY A 26 1.48 -20.34 -11.12
N TYR A 27 1.25 -19.57 -10.05
CA TYR A 27 1.22 -20.12 -8.69
C TYR A 27 0.09 -21.13 -8.50
N ASN A 28 0.39 -22.23 -7.80
CA ASN A 28 -0.62 -23.19 -7.36
C ASN A 28 -1.48 -22.61 -6.23
N PHE A 29 -2.60 -23.27 -5.88
CA PHE A 29 -3.52 -22.79 -4.84
C PHE A 29 -2.82 -22.43 -3.51
N TRP A 30 -1.94 -23.32 -3.03
CA TRP A 30 -1.20 -23.11 -1.79
C TRP A 30 -0.18 -21.96 -1.88
N GLU A 31 0.55 -21.89 -2.98
CA GLU A 31 1.52 -20.81 -3.24
C GLU A 31 0.81 -19.46 -3.37
N GLY A 32 -0.37 -19.44 -4.03
CA GLY A 32 -1.22 -18.27 -4.16
C GLY A 32 -1.75 -17.76 -2.83
N ILE A 33 -2.13 -18.64 -1.91
CA ILE A 33 -2.54 -18.24 -0.54
C ILE A 33 -1.38 -17.58 0.21
N ILE A 34 -0.20 -18.20 0.19
CA ILE A 34 0.99 -17.67 0.87
C ILE A 34 1.39 -16.33 0.26
N PHE A 35 1.37 -16.22 -1.07
CA PHE A 35 1.62 -14.99 -1.79
C PHE A 35 0.59 -13.90 -1.46
N ALA A 36 -0.69 -14.26 -1.33
CA ALA A 36 -1.77 -13.34 -0.95
C ALA A 36 -1.59 -12.80 0.47
N LEU A 37 -1.23 -13.66 1.42
CA LEU A 37 -0.96 -13.28 2.80
C LEU A 37 0.25 -12.36 2.89
N GLY A 38 1.33 -12.65 2.16
CA GLY A 38 2.50 -11.78 2.08
C GLY A 38 2.21 -10.42 1.45
N ALA A 39 1.53 -10.41 0.30
CA ALA A 39 1.15 -9.18 -0.40
C ALA A 39 0.17 -8.32 0.41
N GLY A 40 -0.84 -8.95 1.01
CA GLY A 40 -1.79 -8.29 1.92
C GLY A 40 -1.13 -7.75 3.17
N GLY A 41 -0.20 -8.51 3.76
CA GLY A 41 0.62 -8.07 4.89
C GLY A 41 1.46 -6.83 4.55
N GLY A 42 2.13 -6.83 3.40
CA GLY A 42 2.88 -5.65 2.94
C GLY A 42 1.99 -4.42 2.69
N PHE A 43 0.82 -4.62 2.07
CA PHE A 43 -0.13 -3.54 1.81
C PHE A 43 -0.70 -2.95 3.11
N THR A 44 -1.06 -3.79 4.08
CA THR A 44 -1.54 -3.32 5.39
C THR A 44 -0.47 -2.54 6.14
N LEU A 45 0.79 -3.01 6.14
CA LEU A 45 1.91 -2.27 6.71
C LEU A 45 2.06 -0.89 6.08
N ALA A 46 2.02 -0.80 4.75
CA ALA A 46 2.13 0.48 4.04
C ALA A 46 1.00 1.45 4.41
N LEU A 47 -0.24 0.96 4.53
CA LEU A 47 -1.38 1.78 4.95
C LEU A 47 -1.28 2.26 6.40
N VAL A 48 -0.83 1.40 7.32
CA VAL A 48 -0.62 1.77 8.73
C VAL A 48 0.45 2.85 8.86
N LEU A 49 1.57 2.71 8.14
CA LEU A 49 2.63 3.74 8.12
C LEU A 49 2.12 5.07 7.54
N MET A 50 1.38 5.02 6.44
CA MET A 50 0.80 6.22 5.83
C MET A 50 -0.21 6.90 6.78
N ALA A 51 -1.01 6.13 7.51
CA ALA A 51 -1.94 6.66 8.50
C ALA A 51 -1.21 7.32 9.68
N GLY A 52 -0.20 6.66 10.25
CA GLY A 52 0.59 7.21 11.35
C GLY A 52 1.31 8.52 10.97
N LEU A 53 1.96 8.56 9.81
CA LEU A 53 2.61 9.78 9.31
C LEU A 53 1.61 10.92 9.08
N ARG A 54 0.39 10.60 8.66
CA ARG A 54 -0.66 11.60 8.45
C ARG A 54 -1.17 12.15 9.77
N GLU A 55 -1.39 11.30 10.77
CA GLU A 55 -1.85 11.70 12.10
C GLU A 55 -0.83 12.64 12.77
N GLU A 56 0.45 12.27 12.77
CA GLU A 56 1.57 13.10 13.26
C GLU A 56 1.60 14.48 12.58
N ASN A 57 1.41 14.52 11.27
CA ASN A 57 1.46 15.78 10.52
C ASN A 57 0.20 16.64 10.72
N GLU A 58 -0.94 16.04 11.04
CA GLU A 58 -2.16 16.78 11.42
C GLU A 58 -2.01 17.47 12.80
N LEU A 59 -1.22 16.89 13.70
CA LEU A 59 -0.84 17.47 15.00
C LEU A 59 0.21 18.59 14.87
N SER A 60 1.05 18.53 13.85
CA SER A 60 2.25 19.38 13.70
C SER A 60 2.01 20.77 13.04
N GLY A 61 0.76 21.16 12.79
CA GLY A 61 0.43 22.52 12.34
C GLY A 61 0.80 22.85 10.89
N VAL A 62 0.42 22.00 9.93
CA VAL A 62 0.76 22.17 8.50
C VAL A 62 -0.03 23.32 7.86
N PRO A 63 0.58 24.14 6.98
CA PRO A 63 -0.10 25.19 6.22
C PRO A 63 -1.30 24.67 5.41
N GLN A 64 -2.39 25.44 5.42
CA GLN A 64 -3.68 25.03 4.82
C GLN A 64 -3.60 24.63 3.34
N ILE A 65 -2.67 25.22 2.58
CA ILE A 65 -2.47 24.97 1.14
C ILE A 65 -2.05 23.51 0.86
N VAL A 66 -1.33 22.88 1.78
CA VAL A 66 -0.76 21.53 1.59
C VAL A 66 -1.63 20.47 2.28
N ARG A 67 -2.67 20.86 3.02
CA ARG A 67 -3.47 19.96 3.84
C ARG A 67 -4.32 19.00 3.00
N GLY A 68 -4.54 17.79 3.49
CA GLY A 68 -5.34 16.77 2.80
C GLY A 68 -4.55 16.04 1.71
N THR A 69 -5.07 16.06 0.48
CA THR A 69 -4.58 15.20 -0.62
C THR A 69 -3.13 15.50 -1.01
N ALA A 70 -2.73 16.77 -1.02
CA ALA A 70 -1.37 17.16 -1.37
C ALA A 70 -0.33 16.58 -0.39
N MET A 71 -0.57 16.71 0.92
CA MET A 71 0.24 16.08 1.95
C MET A 71 0.27 14.55 1.81
N SER A 72 -0.86 13.89 1.54
CA SER A 72 -0.87 12.43 1.37
C SER A 72 -0.01 11.97 0.19
N MET A 73 0.06 12.76 -0.90
CA MET A 73 0.94 12.46 -2.02
C MET A 73 2.43 12.62 -1.66
N ILE A 74 2.78 13.64 -0.87
CA ILE A 74 4.15 13.83 -0.36
C ILE A 74 4.56 12.65 0.53
N ILE A 75 3.69 12.28 1.47
CA ILE A 75 3.91 11.12 2.36
C ILE A 75 4.08 9.84 1.52
N ALA A 76 3.21 9.61 0.54
CA ALA A 76 3.31 8.45 -0.36
C ALA A 76 4.64 8.42 -1.13
N GLY A 77 5.13 9.57 -1.60
CA GLY A 77 6.42 9.69 -2.28
C GLY A 77 7.60 9.33 -1.36
N ILE A 78 7.63 9.86 -0.14
CA ILE A 78 8.67 9.55 0.85
C ILE A 78 8.63 8.07 1.23
N LEU A 79 7.43 7.52 1.45
CA LEU A 79 7.24 6.10 1.76
C LEU A 79 7.72 5.20 0.61
N SER A 80 7.48 5.60 -0.64
CA SER A 80 7.97 4.89 -1.82
C SER A 80 9.50 4.83 -1.86
N LEU A 81 10.18 5.95 -1.60
CA LEU A 81 11.65 5.99 -1.50
C LEU A 81 12.18 5.11 -0.36
N ALA A 82 11.51 5.11 0.79
CA ALA A 82 11.86 4.23 1.90
C ALA A 82 11.76 2.76 1.51
N PHE A 83 10.70 2.36 0.81
CA PHE A 83 10.54 0.97 0.34
C PHE A 83 11.47 0.60 -0.82
N MET A 84 11.87 1.54 -1.68
CA MET A 84 12.92 1.30 -2.67
C MET A 84 14.26 0.93 -2.03
N GLY A 85 14.52 1.33 -0.79
CA GLY A 85 15.70 0.87 -0.03
C GLY A 85 15.75 -0.65 0.19
N PHE A 86 14.61 -1.34 0.10
CA PHE A 86 14.53 -2.81 0.15
C PHE A 86 14.68 -3.48 -1.22
N SER A 87 14.71 -2.70 -2.31
CA SER A 87 14.95 -3.25 -3.65
C SER A 87 16.37 -3.82 -3.72
N GLY A 88 16.48 -5.12 -4.00
CA GLY A 88 17.76 -5.84 -4.05
C GLY A 88 18.08 -6.75 -2.87
N LEU A 89 17.24 -6.81 -1.82
CA LEU A 89 17.45 -7.68 -0.65
C LEU A 89 17.61 -9.18 -0.97
N PHE A 90 17.07 -9.63 -2.11
CA PHE A 90 17.13 -11.03 -2.57
C PHE A 90 17.86 -11.18 -3.91
N SER A 91 18.61 -10.15 -4.33
CA SER A 91 19.49 -10.19 -5.49
C SER A 91 20.83 -10.80 -5.06
N SER A 92 20.88 -12.13 -4.95
CA SER A 92 22.12 -12.92 -4.86
C SER A 92 22.32 -13.71 -6.15
#